data_AF-A0A0G1B9Q3-F1
#
_entry.id   AF-A0A0G1B9Q3-F1
#
_cell.length_a   1.000
_cell.length_b   1.000
_cell.length_c   1.000
_cell.angle_alpha   90.00
_cell.angle_beta   90.00
_cell.angle_gamma   90.00
#
_symmetry.space_group_name_H-M   'P 1'
#
loop_
_entity.id
_entity.type
_entity.pdbx_description
1 polymer ?
#
loop_
_entity_poly.entity_id
_entity_poly.type
_entity_poly.pdbx_seq_one_letter_code
_entity_poly.pdbx_strand_id
1 'polypeptide(L)'
;MFTKPQTVVDLKTLFLEGLINHTTKVTKISDDSVLSGVGYGIAKVAQKAMKDIALIESRLFVESAYGDHLDLIADRLGISPRFTAAGSSTYLRLVADPGTFYQRTIHSFTGAHGIEFELENDVTIGVHGFNYVKVRSTTTGKKTNVDPVSVNQVTPIPTGTFSNKVRYLTSLSKRTNSALAFSKRNCFLSKVSLTENGSRVICSLMI
;
A
#
# COMPACT_ATOMS: atom_id res chain seq x y z
N MET A 1 -26.67 -1.10 -0.68
CA MET A 1 -27.13 -0.53 -1.97
C MET A 1 -28.61 -0.24 -1.84
N PHE A 2 -29.00 1.03 -1.91
CA PHE A 2 -30.37 1.46 -1.62
C PHE A 2 -31.23 1.45 -2.88
N THR A 3 -30.67 1.86 -4.01
CA THR A 3 -31.37 1.82 -5.29
C THR A 3 -31.35 0.40 -5.89
N LYS A 4 -32.53 -0.21 -6.09
CA LYS A 4 -32.69 -1.51 -6.75
C LYS A 4 -33.11 -1.30 -8.21
N PRO A 5 -32.35 -1.79 -9.20
CA PRO A 5 -32.73 -1.65 -10.59
C PRO A 5 -34.02 -2.45 -10.87
N GLN A 6 -35.04 -1.77 -11.41
CA GLN A 6 -36.30 -2.39 -11.80
C GLN A 6 -36.26 -2.86 -13.27
N THR A 7 -37.23 -3.71 -13.63
CA THR A 7 -37.37 -4.16 -15.02
C THR A 7 -37.97 -3.08 -15.91
N VAL A 8 -37.69 -3.14 -17.21
CA VAL A 8 -38.20 -2.16 -18.17
C VAL A 8 -39.73 -2.17 -18.24
N VAL A 9 -40.34 -3.35 -18.04
CA VAL A 9 -41.80 -3.52 -18.08
C VAL A 9 -42.45 -2.81 -16.90
N ASP A 10 -41.91 -2.99 -15.70
CA ASP A 10 -42.45 -2.33 -14.49
C ASP A 10 -42.39 -0.80 -14.61
N LEU A 11 -41.27 -0.27 -15.12
CA LEU A 11 -41.07 1.16 -15.34
C LEU A 11 -41.99 1.73 -16.42
N LYS A 12 -42.24 0.97 -17.49
CA LYS A 12 -43.23 1.32 -18.51
C LYS A 12 -44.61 1.43 -17.86
N THR A 13 -45.00 0.42 -17.07
CA THR A 13 -46.31 0.38 -16.42
C THR A 13 -46.49 1.57 -15.47
N LEU A 14 -45.50 1.87 -14.63
CA LEU A 14 -45.51 3.05 -13.74
C LEU A 14 -45.71 4.36 -14.51
N PHE A 15 -45.02 4.53 -15.64
CA PHE A 15 -45.18 5.71 -16.48
C PHE A 15 -46.58 5.79 -17.10
N LEU A 16 -47.10 4.67 -17.62
CA LEU A 16 -48.42 4.62 -18.24
C LEU A 16 -49.55 4.81 -17.23
N GLU A 17 -49.43 4.25 -16.02
CA GLU A 17 -50.37 4.48 -14.92
C GLU A 17 -50.38 5.97 -14.51
N GLY A 18 -49.22 6.60 -14.39
CA GLY A 18 -49.12 8.04 -14.14
C GLY A 18 -49.82 8.86 -15.23
N LEU A 19 -49.66 8.48 -16.49
CA LEU A 19 -50.29 9.16 -17.61
C LEU A 19 -51.82 9.00 -17.60
N ILE A 20 -52.33 7.79 -17.38
CA ILE A 20 -53.77 7.52 -17.29
C ILE A 20 -54.41 8.29 -16.12
N ASN A 21 -53.71 8.41 -14.99
CA ASN A 21 -54.20 9.16 -13.84
C ASN A 21 -54.29 10.68 -14.11
N HIS A 22 -53.42 11.21 -14.95
CA HIS A 22 -53.36 12.64 -15.25
C HIS A 22 -54.18 13.07 -16.48
N THR A 23 -54.61 12.15 -17.36
CA THR A 23 -55.42 12.51 -18.54
C THR A 23 -56.59 11.57 -18.76
N THR A 24 -57.75 12.15 -19.04
CA THR A 24 -58.97 11.42 -19.42
C THR A 24 -59.03 11.08 -20.91
N LYS A 25 -58.04 11.52 -21.71
CA LYS A 25 -58.02 11.34 -23.17
C LYS A 25 -57.50 9.97 -23.63
N VAL A 26 -56.91 9.19 -22.72
CA VAL A 26 -56.31 7.89 -23.04
C VAL A 26 -57.00 6.84 -22.18
N THR A 27 -57.71 5.90 -22.82
CA THR A 27 -58.51 4.88 -22.12
C THR A 27 -57.98 3.46 -22.31
N LYS A 28 -57.26 3.19 -23.42
CA LYS A 28 -56.66 1.88 -23.72
C LYS A 28 -55.33 2.06 -24.44
N ILE A 29 -54.37 1.22 -24.10
CA ILE A 29 -53.01 1.23 -24.67
C ILE A 29 -52.67 -0.20 -25.07
N SER A 30 -52.47 -0.44 -26.36
CA SER A 30 -51.95 -1.71 -26.87
C SER A 30 -50.42 -1.70 -26.87
N ASP A 31 -49.80 -2.88 -26.89
CA ASP A 31 -48.34 -3.00 -26.84
C ASP A 31 -47.64 -2.42 -28.07
N ASP A 32 -48.29 -2.45 -29.23
CA ASP A 32 -47.79 -1.87 -30.50
C ASP A 32 -48.19 -0.40 -30.70
N SER A 33 -48.77 0.25 -29.69
CA SER A 33 -49.12 1.68 -29.75
C SER A 33 -47.88 2.57 -29.73
N VAL A 34 -47.95 3.72 -30.40
CA VAL A 34 -46.94 4.80 -30.30
C VAL A 34 -46.71 5.20 -28.84
N LEU A 35 -47.76 5.20 -28.02
CA LEU A 35 -47.66 5.54 -26.59
C LEU A 35 -46.89 4.47 -25.79
N SER A 36 -47.04 3.20 -26.16
CA SER A 36 -46.23 2.10 -25.60
C SER A 36 -44.77 2.24 -26.02
N GLY A 37 -44.50 2.62 -27.28
CA GLY A 37 -43.15 2.92 -27.78
C GLY A 37 -42.46 4.07 -27.03
N VAL A 38 -43.16 5.17 -26.79
CA VAL A 38 -42.65 6.29 -25.97
C VAL A 38 -42.40 5.84 -24.53
N GLY A 39 -43.31 5.07 -23.95
CA GLY A 39 -43.14 4.47 -22.62
C GLY A 39 -41.88 3.60 -22.52
N TYR A 40 -41.61 2.77 -23.52
CA TYR A 40 -40.37 1.98 -23.58
C TYR A 40 -39.10 2.83 -23.69
N GLY A 41 -39.16 3.93 -24.45
CA GLY A 41 -38.06 4.89 -24.54
C GLY A 41 -37.73 5.50 -23.18
N ILE A 42 -38.75 6.01 -22.47
CA ILE A 42 -38.61 6.60 -21.14
C ILE A 42 -38.13 5.55 -20.13
N ALA A 43 -38.71 4.34 -20.15
CA ALA A 43 -38.32 3.25 -19.26
C ALA A 43 -36.85 2.84 -19.43
N LYS A 44 -36.32 2.81 -20.66
CA LYS A 44 -34.89 2.52 -20.91
C LYS A 44 -33.97 3.62 -20.38
N VAL A 45 -34.35 4.89 -20.55
CA VAL A 45 -33.56 6.02 -20.01
C VAL A 45 -33.58 5.98 -18.48
N ALA A 46 -34.74 5.75 -17.87
CA ALA A 46 -34.87 5.60 -16.43
C ALA A 46 -34.06 4.41 -15.88
N GLN A 47 -34.09 3.26 -16.56
CA GLN A 47 -33.32 2.08 -16.17
C GLN A 47 -31.80 2.37 -16.20
N LYS A 48 -31.32 3.09 -17.23
CA LYS A 48 -29.93 3.51 -17.30
C LYS A 48 -29.57 4.46 -16.16
N ALA A 49 -30.41 5.47 -15.90
CA ALA A 49 -30.20 6.41 -14.81
C ALA A 49 -30.14 5.73 -13.44
N MET A 50 -31.04 4.79 -13.15
CA MET A 50 -31.03 4.03 -11.90
C MET A 50 -29.78 3.16 -11.75
N LYS A 51 -29.30 2.55 -12.84
CA LYS A 51 -28.03 1.81 -12.83
C LYS A 51 -26.86 2.72 -12.49
N ASP A 52 -26.80 3.90 -13.10
CA ASP A 52 -25.71 4.85 -12.88
C ASP A 52 -25.73 5.38 -11.44
N ILE A 53 -26.91 5.66 -10.88
CA ILE A 53 -27.09 6.01 -9.46
C ILE A 53 -26.60 4.87 -8.55
N ALA A 54 -27.02 3.63 -8.81
CA ALA A 54 -26.59 2.48 -8.02
C ALA A 54 -25.07 2.25 -8.08
N LEU A 55 -24.44 2.54 -9.22
CA LEU A 55 -22.98 2.47 -9.37
C LEU A 55 -22.26 3.56 -8.56
N ILE A 56 -22.82 4.76 -8.48
CA ILE A 56 -22.24 5.85 -7.69
C ILE A 56 -22.45 5.58 -6.19
N GLU A 57 -23.63 5.11 -5.80
CA GLU A 57 -23.92 4.70 -4.42
C GLU A 57 -22.94 3.63 -3.93
N SER A 58 -22.61 2.65 -4.79
CA SER A 58 -21.72 1.55 -4.38
C SER A 58 -20.32 2.06 -3.98
N ARG A 59 -19.89 3.20 -4.54
CA ARG A 59 -18.61 3.87 -4.22
C ARG A 59 -18.66 4.70 -2.94
N LEU A 60 -19.84 4.94 -2.37
CA LEU A 60 -20.00 5.76 -1.17
C LEU A 60 -19.88 4.91 0.12
N PHE A 61 -20.30 3.65 0.06
CA PHE A 61 -20.38 2.77 1.23
C PHE A 61 -19.22 1.79 1.31
N VAL A 62 -18.66 1.62 2.51
CA VAL A 62 -17.51 0.73 2.78
C VAL A 62 -17.81 -0.72 2.40
N GLU A 63 -19.04 -1.19 2.64
CA GLU A 63 -19.43 -2.58 2.37
C GLU A 63 -19.50 -2.94 0.89
N SER A 64 -19.68 -1.95 0.01
CA SER A 64 -19.85 -2.15 -1.44
C SER A 64 -18.76 -1.53 -2.31
N ALA A 65 -17.94 -0.65 -1.74
CA ALA A 65 -16.87 0.01 -2.47
C ALA A 65 -15.70 -0.96 -2.75
N TYR A 66 -14.99 -0.72 -3.85
CA TYR A 66 -13.86 -1.53 -4.27
C TYR A 66 -12.74 -0.65 -4.81
N GLY A 67 -11.50 -1.19 -4.78
CA GLY A 67 -10.31 -0.51 -5.28
C GLY A 67 -10.06 0.83 -4.58
N ASP A 68 -9.68 1.84 -5.38
CA ASP A 68 -9.28 3.17 -4.92
C ASP A 68 -10.38 3.92 -4.14
N HIS A 69 -11.65 3.58 -4.36
CA HIS A 69 -12.77 4.19 -3.63
C HIS A 69 -12.74 3.86 -2.14
N LEU A 70 -12.21 2.70 -1.73
CA LEU A 70 -12.05 2.37 -0.31
C LEU A 70 -11.02 3.29 0.37
N ASP A 71 -9.97 3.66 -0.34
CA ASP A 71 -8.93 4.53 0.20
C ASP A 71 -9.46 5.97 0.34
N LEU A 72 -10.29 6.44 -0.60
CA LEU A 72 -11.00 7.72 -0.47
C LEU A 72 -12.00 7.75 0.70
N ILE A 73 -12.70 6.64 0.95
CA ILE A 73 -13.59 6.54 2.11
C ILE A 73 -12.77 6.51 3.41
N ALA A 74 -11.66 5.77 3.44
CA ALA A 74 -10.75 5.71 4.58
C ALA A 74 -10.21 7.11 4.94
N ASP A 75 -9.80 7.88 3.96
CA ASP A 75 -9.33 9.26 4.14
C ASP A 75 -10.40 10.17 4.76
N ARG A 76 -11.65 10.08 4.28
CA ARG A 76 -12.79 10.81 4.87
C ARG A 76 -13.08 10.44 6.32
N LEU A 77 -12.79 9.19 6.71
CA LEU A 77 -12.94 8.71 8.08
C LEU A 77 -11.72 9.00 8.96
N GLY A 78 -10.69 9.67 8.43
CA GLY A 78 -9.44 9.96 9.15
C GLY A 78 -8.56 8.72 9.35
N ILE A 79 -8.79 7.65 8.59
CA ILE A 79 -7.98 6.44 8.64
C ILE A 79 -6.73 6.66 7.78
N SER A 80 -5.55 6.39 8.34
CA SER A 80 -4.29 6.56 7.62
C SER A 80 -4.25 5.70 6.34
N PRO A 81 -3.66 6.19 5.24
CA PRO A 81 -3.53 5.44 4.00
C PRO A 81 -2.84 4.08 4.19
N ARG A 82 -3.12 3.14 3.29
CA ARG A 82 -2.41 1.86 3.25
C ARG A 82 -0.91 2.11 3.12
N PHE A 83 -0.10 1.32 3.84
CA PHE A 83 1.34 1.33 3.63
C PHE A 83 1.64 0.94 2.17
N THR A 84 2.22 1.87 1.42
CA THR A 84 2.70 1.62 0.07
C THR A 84 3.87 0.64 0.10
N ALA A 85 4.30 0.18 -1.08
CA ALA A 85 5.46 -0.69 -1.19
C ALA A 85 6.70 0.02 -0.62
N ALA A 86 7.07 -0.31 0.62
CA ALA A 86 8.27 0.20 1.24
C ALA A 86 9.49 -0.56 0.71
N GLY A 87 10.56 0.17 0.38
CA GLY A 87 11.87 -0.41 0.13
C GLY A 87 12.38 -1.18 1.35
N SER A 88 13.22 -2.18 1.11
CA SER A 88 13.92 -2.91 2.18
C SER A 88 14.91 -1.98 2.86
N SER A 89 15.09 -2.14 4.17
CA SER A 89 16.09 -1.41 4.95
C SER A 89 17.00 -2.39 5.68
N THR A 90 18.31 -2.22 5.54
CA THR A 90 19.32 -3.09 6.17
C THR A 90 20.46 -2.25 6.74
N TYR A 91 21.26 -2.85 7.61
CA TYR A 91 22.50 -2.24 8.12
C TYR A 91 23.71 -2.85 7.41
N LEU A 92 24.58 -1.98 6.90
CA LEU A 92 25.85 -2.35 6.29
C LEU A 92 26.99 -2.00 7.25
N ARG A 93 28.01 -2.86 7.32
CA ARG A 93 29.28 -2.51 7.95
C ARG A 93 30.24 -2.08 6.86
N LEU A 94 30.56 -0.79 6.83
CA LEU A 94 31.57 -0.22 5.96
C LEU A 94 32.95 -0.38 6.62
N VAL A 95 33.95 -0.72 5.83
CA VAL A 95 35.35 -0.85 6.27
C VAL A 95 36.20 -0.04 5.29
N ALA A 96 36.82 1.03 5.77
CA ALA A 96 37.72 1.90 5.01
C ALA A 96 38.65 2.64 5.96
N ASP A 97 39.48 3.51 5.41
CA ASP A 97 40.39 4.32 6.21
C ASP A 97 39.66 5.31 7.13
N PRO A 98 40.21 5.58 8.32
CA PRO A 98 39.73 6.66 9.15
C PRO A 98 39.65 7.98 8.38
N GLY A 99 38.49 8.63 8.43
CA GLY A 99 38.26 9.88 7.70
C GLY A 99 37.67 9.72 6.30
N THR A 100 37.46 8.50 5.78
CA THR A 100 36.69 8.29 4.55
C THR A 100 35.24 8.75 4.75
N PHE A 101 34.74 9.57 3.83
CA PHE A 101 33.41 10.13 3.84
C PHE A 101 32.53 9.46 2.78
N TYR A 102 31.35 8.99 3.20
CA TYR A 102 30.30 8.48 2.34
C TYR A 102 29.11 9.45 2.36
N GLN A 103 28.87 10.09 1.22
CA GLN A 103 27.70 10.92 0.98
C GLN A 103 26.51 10.14 0.41
N ARG A 104 25.32 10.41 0.93
CA ARG A 104 24.05 9.77 0.56
C ARG A 104 23.70 9.88 -0.91
N THR A 105 23.86 11.05 -1.51
CA THR A 105 23.43 11.32 -2.89
C THR A 105 24.39 10.73 -3.93
N ILE A 106 25.63 10.42 -3.53
CA ILE A 106 26.70 10.05 -4.46
C ILE A 106 26.93 8.54 -4.44
N HIS A 107 26.98 7.91 -3.27
CA HIS A 107 27.32 6.49 -3.17
C HIS A 107 26.08 5.59 -3.16
N SER A 108 26.01 4.69 -4.13
CA SER A 108 25.09 3.58 -4.17
C SER A 108 25.81 2.27 -3.89
N PHE A 109 25.10 1.32 -3.28
CA PHE A 109 25.57 -0.03 -3.03
C PHE A 109 24.78 -1.03 -3.86
N THR A 110 25.46 -1.91 -4.57
CA THR A 110 24.83 -2.89 -5.46
C THR A 110 24.97 -4.32 -4.94
N GLY A 111 23.83 -5.02 -4.95
CA GLY A 111 23.72 -6.45 -4.62
C GLY A 111 23.98 -7.39 -5.79
N ALA A 112 24.22 -8.68 -5.48
CA ALA A 112 24.37 -9.77 -6.46
C ALA A 112 23.17 -9.94 -7.42
N HIS A 113 22.01 -9.37 -7.07
CA HIS A 113 20.80 -9.36 -7.90
C HIS A 113 20.53 -8.01 -8.59
N GLY A 114 21.53 -7.11 -8.66
CA GLY A 114 21.39 -5.80 -9.31
C GLY A 114 20.48 -4.82 -8.57
N ILE A 115 20.27 -5.04 -7.26
CA ILE A 115 19.45 -4.17 -6.42
C ILE A 115 20.35 -3.08 -5.85
N GLU A 116 19.97 -1.84 -6.10
CA GLU A 116 20.65 -0.65 -5.60
C GLU A 116 20.09 -0.21 -4.25
N PHE A 117 21.02 0.13 -3.36
CA PHE A 117 20.78 0.66 -2.03
C PHE A 117 21.44 2.02 -1.88
N GLU A 118 20.70 2.97 -1.32
CA GLU A 118 21.15 4.31 -0.97
C GLU A 118 21.33 4.42 0.53
N LEU A 119 22.22 5.31 0.97
CA LEU A 119 22.42 5.60 2.40
C LEU A 119 21.25 6.42 2.93
N GLU A 120 20.88 6.22 4.19
CA GLU A 120 19.86 7.09 4.82
C GLU A 120 20.45 8.45 5.23
N ASN A 121 21.70 8.45 5.69
CA ASN A 121 22.42 9.63 6.15
C ASN A 121 23.88 9.60 5.67
N ASP A 122 24.50 10.77 5.61
CA ASP A 122 25.94 10.90 5.33
C ASP A 122 26.75 10.34 6.51
N VAL A 123 27.85 9.63 6.22
CA VAL A 123 28.66 8.96 7.24
C VAL A 123 30.15 9.14 6.99
N THR A 124 30.88 9.56 8.02
CA THR A 124 32.33 9.46 8.12
C THR A 124 32.74 8.21 8.90
N ILE A 125 33.82 7.56 8.47
CA ILE A 125 34.40 6.44 9.20
C ILE A 125 35.30 6.97 10.32
N GLY A 126 35.04 6.51 11.54
CA GLY A 126 35.82 6.85 12.71
C GLY A 126 37.18 6.16 12.75
N VAL A 127 37.97 6.46 13.79
CA VAL A 127 39.35 5.98 13.98
C VAL A 127 39.48 4.45 13.98
N HIS A 128 38.39 3.74 14.28
CA HIS A 128 38.36 2.27 14.31
C HIS A 128 38.30 1.61 12.91
N GLY A 129 38.24 2.37 11.82
CA GLY A 129 38.27 1.84 10.45
C GLY A 129 37.02 1.07 10.02
N PHE A 130 35.94 1.14 10.80
CA PHE A 130 34.63 0.61 10.43
C PHE A 130 33.49 1.48 10.97
N ASN A 131 32.33 1.44 10.29
CA ASN A 131 31.09 2.05 10.79
C ASN A 131 29.87 1.26 10.32
N TYR A 132 28.78 1.31 11.09
CA TYR A 132 27.50 0.70 10.73
C TYR A 132 26.58 1.76 10.14
N VAL A 133 26.09 1.53 8.92
CA VAL A 133 25.25 2.49 8.20
C VAL A 133 23.96 1.84 7.77
N LYS A 134 22.87 2.58 7.95
CA LYS A 134 21.54 2.18 7.50
C LYS A 134 21.39 2.53 6.02
N VAL A 135 21.00 1.54 5.23
CA VAL A 135 20.74 1.70 3.80
C VAL A 135 19.32 1.31 3.46
N ARG A 136 18.79 1.91 2.39
CA ARG A 136 17.44 1.66 1.89
C ARG A 136 17.48 1.34 0.41
N SER A 137 16.70 0.36 -0.03
CA SER A 137 16.62 0.01 -1.45
C SER A 137 15.85 1.09 -2.24
N THR A 138 16.38 1.46 -3.40
CA THR A 138 15.71 2.37 -4.34
C THR A 138 14.53 1.66 -5.02
N THR A 139 14.67 0.36 -5.28
CA THR A 139 13.56 -0.48 -5.77
C THR A 139 12.64 -0.89 -4.63
N THR A 140 11.35 -1.05 -4.92
CA THR A 140 10.31 -1.50 -3.97
C THR A 140 9.71 -2.84 -4.41
N GLY A 141 9.31 -3.70 -3.45
CA GLY A 141 8.55 -4.92 -3.72
C GLY A 141 9.26 -6.21 -3.31
N LYS A 142 8.67 -7.39 -3.57
CA LYS A 142 9.22 -8.70 -3.11
C LYS A 142 10.63 -9.01 -3.62
N LYS A 143 11.03 -8.38 -4.73
CA LYS A 143 12.37 -8.50 -5.29
C LYS A 143 13.47 -7.89 -4.40
N THR A 144 13.12 -7.07 -3.40
CA THR A 144 14.09 -6.42 -2.51
C THR A 144 14.52 -7.28 -1.33
N ASN A 145 14.06 -8.54 -1.24
CA ASN A 145 14.58 -9.50 -0.27
C ASN A 145 15.89 -10.07 -0.81
N VAL A 146 17.01 -9.61 -0.26
CA VAL A 146 18.34 -10.00 -0.71
C VAL A 146 18.97 -10.86 0.36
N ASP A 147 19.62 -11.94 -0.07
CA ASP A 147 20.28 -12.86 0.86
C ASP A 147 21.36 -12.15 1.68
N PRO A 148 21.65 -12.65 2.89
CA PRO A 148 22.82 -12.24 3.66
C PRO A 148 24.08 -12.17 2.79
N VAL A 149 24.90 -11.12 2.94
CA VAL A 149 26.24 -11.01 2.31
C VAL A 149 26.21 -10.79 0.77
N SER A 150 25.08 -10.41 0.21
CA SER A 150 24.93 -10.22 -1.24
C SER A 150 25.36 -8.84 -1.77
N VAL A 151 25.53 -7.82 -0.92
CA VAL A 151 25.78 -6.42 -1.33
C VAL A 151 27.27 -6.08 -1.46
N ASN A 152 27.96 -6.58 -2.46
CA ASN A 152 29.43 -6.57 -2.40
C ASN A 152 30.10 -5.36 -3.04
N GLN A 153 29.35 -4.42 -3.61
CA GLN A 153 29.91 -3.34 -4.45
C GLN A 153 29.41 -1.96 -4.01
N VAL A 154 30.28 -0.95 -4.13
CA VAL A 154 29.97 0.47 -3.91
C VAL A 154 30.38 1.27 -5.13
N THR A 155 29.53 2.19 -5.57
CA THR A 155 29.79 3.07 -6.73
C THR A 155 29.36 4.50 -6.42
N PRO A 156 30.19 5.53 -6.64
CA PRO A 156 31.63 5.48 -6.93
C PRO A 156 32.45 5.11 -5.70
N ILE A 157 33.67 4.61 -5.89
CA ILE A 157 34.58 4.23 -4.80
C ILE A 157 35.16 5.51 -4.17
N PRO A 158 34.92 5.79 -2.87
CA PRO A 158 35.51 6.94 -2.23
C PRO A 158 37.02 6.77 -2.02
N THR A 159 37.73 7.89 -1.99
CA THR A 159 39.18 7.94 -1.81
C THR A 159 39.55 7.43 -0.39
N GLY A 160 40.45 6.44 -0.29
CA GLY A 160 40.85 5.81 0.98
C GLY A 160 40.18 4.46 1.30
N THR A 161 39.64 3.76 0.30
CA THR A 161 39.04 2.43 0.52
C THR A 161 40.01 1.32 0.10
N PHE A 162 40.45 0.47 1.03
CA PHE A 162 41.38 -0.66 0.75
C PHE A 162 40.75 -1.84 -0.01
N SER A 163 39.44 -1.83 -0.24
CA SER A 163 38.79 -2.92 -0.97
C SER A 163 37.43 -2.50 -1.49
N ASN A 164 37.12 -2.87 -2.73
CA ASN A 164 35.78 -2.80 -3.33
C ASN A 164 34.81 -3.83 -2.68
N LYS A 165 35.00 -4.17 -1.39
CA LYS A 165 34.30 -5.23 -0.68
C LYS A 165 33.78 -4.73 0.66
N VAL A 166 32.49 -4.41 0.69
CA VAL A 166 31.74 -4.23 1.94
C VAL A 166 31.60 -5.61 2.62
N ARG A 167 31.82 -5.70 3.94
CA ARG A 167 31.82 -6.99 4.67
C ARG A 167 30.73 -7.00 5.74
N TYR A 168 29.86 -8.02 5.72
CA TYR A 168 28.52 -7.99 6.33
C TYR A 168 28.41 -8.65 7.72
N LEU A 169 27.48 -8.13 8.54
CA LEU A 169 26.60 -8.91 9.40
C LEU A 169 25.17 -8.45 9.12
N THR A 170 24.37 -9.24 8.40
CA THR A 170 22.97 -8.90 8.15
C THR A 170 22.14 -9.26 9.37
N SER A 171 21.60 -8.26 10.09
CA SER A 171 20.44 -8.48 10.94
C SER A 171 19.19 -8.50 10.05
N LEU A 172 18.55 -9.67 9.97
CA LEU A 172 17.26 -9.95 9.34
C LEU A 172 16.31 -8.74 9.25
N SER A 173 16.01 -8.26 8.03
CA SER A 173 14.80 -7.45 7.81
C SER A 173 13.59 -8.39 7.75
N LYS A 174 13.04 -8.75 8.91
CA LYS A 174 11.72 -9.40 8.95
C LYS A 174 10.65 -8.39 8.48
N ARG A 175 10.10 -8.61 7.28
CA ARG A 175 8.71 -8.24 6.98
C ARG A 175 8.03 -9.41 6.25
N THR A 176 7.66 -10.41 7.04
CA THR A 176 6.51 -11.25 6.72
C THR A 176 5.26 -10.37 6.81
N ASN A 177 4.65 -10.08 5.67
CA ASN A 177 3.23 -9.75 5.61
C ASN A 177 2.46 -11.02 5.98
N SER A 178 2.25 -11.24 7.27
CA SER A 178 1.20 -12.12 7.75
C SER A 178 0.78 -11.73 9.16
N ALA A 179 -0.39 -11.08 9.25
CA ALA A 179 -1.35 -11.55 10.23
C ALA A 179 -1.48 -13.08 10.01
N LEU A 180 -1.30 -13.87 11.08
CA LEU A 180 -1.10 -15.34 11.12
C LEU A 180 0.37 -15.80 11.05
N ALA A 181 1.07 -15.69 12.18
CA ALA A 181 2.00 -16.73 12.67
C ALA A 181 2.40 -16.44 14.14
N PHE A 182 1.41 -16.30 15.02
CA PHE A 182 1.64 -16.47 16.46
C PHE A 182 1.58 -17.98 16.74
N SER A 183 2.70 -18.69 16.60
CA SER A 183 2.81 -20.07 17.08
C SER A 183 3.83 -20.12 18.22
N LYS A 184 3.24 -20.05 19.42
CA LYS A 184 3.70 -20.54 20.72
C LYS A 184 5.13 -21.09 20.75
N ARG A 185 6.03 -20.34 21.38
CA ARG A 185 6.91 -20.89 22.42
C ARG A 185 7.41 -19.75 23.34
N ASN A 186 6.77 -19.71 24.51
CA ASN A 186 7.19 -19.13 25.78
C ASN A 186 8.28 -18.05 25.75
N CYS A 187 7.87 -16.80 25.94
CA CYS A 187 8.63 -15.91 26.83
C CYS A 187 7.64 -14.96 27.51
N PHE A 188 7.51 -15.15 28.82
CA PHE A 188 6.63 -14.42 29.71
C PHE A 188 7.07 -12.95 29.78
N LEU A 189 6.11 -12.03 29.63
CA LEU A 189 6.29 -10.60 29.86
C LEU A 189 6.69 -10.33 31.30
N SER A 190 7.74 -9.55 31.52
CA SER A 190 7.89 -8.78 32.76
C SER A 190 8.39 -7.37 32.46
N LYS A 191 7.52 -6.40 32.78
CA LYS A 191 7.66 -4.94 32.93
C LYS A 191 8.76 -4.21 32.15
N VAL A 192 8.31 -3.40 31.18
CA VAL A 192 9.07 -2.28 30.62
C VAL A 192 8.80 -1.04 31.48
N SER A 193 9.79 -0.60 32.26
CA SER A 193 9.79 0.74 32.88
C SER A 193 10.60 1.69 31.99
N LEU A 194 9.95 2.76 31.53
CA LEU A 194 10.56 3.83 30.75
C LEU A 194 11.35 4.74 31.69
N THR A 195 12.64 4.95 31.40
CA THR A 195 13.41 6.09 31.93
C THR A 195 14.13 6.78 30.77
N GLU A 196 14.00 8.11 30.76
CA GLU A 196 14.61 9.04 29.81
C GLU A 196 16.14 8.98 29.89
N ASN A 197 16.74 8.30 28.92
CA ASN A 197 18.07 8.50 28.32
C ASN A 197 18.66 7.15 27.91
N GLY A 198 18.74 6.93 26.59
CA GLY A 198 19.52 5.86 25.97
C GLY A 198 18.89 4.47 26.04
N SER A 199 18.18 4.09 24.98
CA SER A 199 17.62 2.75 24.80
C SER A 199 18.70 1.67 24.73
N ARG A 200 18.96 0.97 25.83
CA ARG A 200 19.68 -0.33 25.87
C ARG A 200 18.73 -1.42 26.34
N VAL A 201 18.40 -2.36 25.47
CA VAL A 201 17.76 -3.63 25.84
C VAL A 201 18.87 -4.61 26.17
N ILE A 202 19.12 -4.86 27.46
CA ILE A 202 20.03 -5.90 27.90
C ILE A 202 19.20 -7.17 28.14
N CYS A 203 19.34 -8.14 27.26
CA CYS A 203 18.89 -9.50 27.51
C CYS A 203 20.02 -10.22 28.26
N SER A 204 19.92 -10.29 29.60
CA SER A 204 20.89 -11.03 30.41
C SER A 204 20.47 -12.50 30.44
N LEU A 205 21.35 -13.38 29.94
CA LEU A 205 21.17 -14.82 30.01
C LEU A 205 21.49 -15.27 31.45
N MET A 206 20.47 -15.51 32.26
CA MET A 206 20.66 -16.24 33.52
C MET A 206 20.58 -17.73 33.16
N ILE A 207 21.69 -18.44 33.39
CA ILE A 207 21.79 -19.90 33.31
C ILE A 207 20.79 -20.52 34.30
#